data_AF-A0A2D6W257-F1
#
_entry.id   AF-A0A2D6W257-F1
#
_cell.length_a   1.000
_cell.length_b   1.000
_cell.length_c   1.000
_cell.angle_alpha   90.00
_cell.angle_beta   90.00
_cell.angle_gamma   90.00
#
_symmetry.space_group_name_H-M   'P 1'
#
loop_
_entity.id
_entity.type
_entity.pdbx_description
1 polymer ?
#
loop_
_entity_poly.entity_id
_entity_poly.type
_entity_poly.pdbx_seq_one_letter_code
_entity_poly.pdbx_strand_id
1 'polypeptide(L)' 'MAADIIMPRILIKHIGIEINADNFQAESPVTYAEQSIELINLALQRDPYGLGAQVVIEGDLDEDNVEINDLGLDEDDT' A
#
# COMPACT_ATOMS: atom_id res chain seq x y z
N MET A 1 21.30 -29.19 -13.91
CA MET A 1 20.28 -29.06 -12.85
C MET A 1 20.20 -27.59 -12.50
N ALA A 2 19.05 -26.95 -12.66
CA ALA A 2 18.86 -25.59 -12.15
C ALA A 2 18.70 -25.68 -10.63
N ALA A 3 19.45 -24.88 -9.88
CA ALA A 3 19.25 -24.76 -8.45
C ALA A 3 17.96 -23.96 -8.22
N ASP A 4 17.02 -24.50 -7.47
CA ASP A 4 15.88 -23.71 -7.00
C ASP A 4 16.41 -22.59 -6.10
N ILE A 5 16.27 -21.35 -6.57
CA ILE A 5 16.61 -20.17 -5.78
C ILE A 5 15.49 -20.00 -4.75
N ILE A 6 15.77 -20.36 -3.51
CA ILE A 6 14.88 -20.08 -2.38
C ILE A 6 14.99 -18.59 -2.08
N MET A 7 14.04 -17.79 -2.56
CA MET A 7 13.94 -16.38 -2.19
C MET A 7 13.26 -16.27 -0.82
N PRO A 8 13.93 -15.69 0.19
CA PRO A 8 13.30 -15.48 1.50
C PRO A 8 12.07 -14.56 1.33
N ARG A 9 10.89 -15.06 1.74
CA ARG A 9 9.64 -14.30 1.74
C ARG A 9 9.32 -13.86 3.16
N ILE A 10 9.09 -12.57 3.35
CA ILE A 10 8.51 -12.01 4.58
C ILE A 10 7.03 -11.76 4.31
N LEU A 11 6.16 -12.31 5.16
CA LEU A 11 4.72 -12.07 5.08
C LEU A 11 4.34 -10.94 6.05
N ILE A 12 3.88 -9.82 5.52
CA ILE A 12 3.28 -8.75 6.29
C ILE A 12 1.77 -8.93 6.22
N LYS A 13 1.12 -9.06 7.38
CA LYS A 13 -0.33 -9.30 7.45
C LYS A 13 -1.16 -8.03 7.33
N HIS A 14 -0.65 -6.90 7.82
CA HIS A 14 -1.33 -5.61 7.77
C HIS A 14 -0.32 -4.51 7.43
N ILE A 15 -0.65 -3.69 6.44
CA ILE A 15 0.08 -2.48 6.07
C ILE A 15 -0.92 -1.32 6.23
N GLY A 16 -0.66 -0.42 7.16
CA GLY A 16 -1.40 0.83 7.28
C GLY A 16 -0.78 1.88 6.37
N ILE A 17 -1.59 2.54 5.54
CA ILE A 17 -1.17 3.64 4.66
C ILE A 17 -1.94 4.88 5.11
N GLU A 18 -1.23 5.84 5.66
CA GLU A 18 -1.79 7.15 6.01
C GLU A 18 -1.59 8.11 4.84
N ILE A 19 -2.69 8.70 4.38
CA ILE A 19 -2.71 9.64 3.25
C ILE A 19 -3.25 10.95 3.78
N ASN A 20 -2.61 12.06 3.41
CA ASN A 20 -3.15 13.38 3.73
C ASN A 20 -4.42 13.65 2.91
N ALA A 21 -5.53 13.88 3.60
CA ALA A 21 -6.84 14.20 3.03
C ALA A 21 -6.86 15.51 2.20
N ASP A 22 -5.89 16.41 2.36
CA ASP A 22 -5.80 17.61 1.52
C ASP A 22 -5.40 17.28 0.07
N ASN A 23 -4.80 16.11 -0.17
CA ASN A 23 -4.52 15.57 -1.50
C ASN A 23 -5.64 14.69 -2.04
N PHE A 24 -6.75 14.57 -1.31
CA PHE A 24 -7.93 13.80 -1.68
C PHE A 24 -8.68 14.57 -2.77
N GLN A 25 -8.26 14.37 -4.02
CA GLN A 25 -9.18 14.58 -5.14
C GLN A 25 -10.09 13.36 -5.23
N ALA A 26 -11.23 13.49 -5.90
CA ALA A 26 -12.35 12.54 -5.90
C ALA A 26 -12.07 11.14 -6.49
N GLU A 27 -10.85 10.60 -6.38
CA GLU A 27 -10.50 9.23 -6.72
C GLU A 27 -10.87 8.28 -5.56
N SER A 28 -11.17 7.02 -5.91
CA SER A 28 -11.56 6.01 -4.93
C SER A 28 -10.38 5.67 -3.99
N PRO A 29 -10.64 5.40 -2.69
CA PRO A 29 -9.66 4.88 -1.75
C PRO A 29 -8.85 3.69 -2.28
N VAL A 30 -9.46 2.84 -3.11
CA VAL A 30 -8.80 1.72 -3.79
C VAL A 30 -7.68 2.20 -4.70
N THR A 31 -7.96 3.19 -5.55
CA THR A 31 -6.99 3.78 -6.48
C THR A 31 -5.77 4.35 -5.74
N TYR A 32 -5.99 4.97 -4.58
CA TYR A 32 -4.90 5.48 -3.76
C TYR A 32 -4.06 4.37 -3.12
N ALA A 33 -4.69 3.28 -2.67
CA ALA A 33 -3.98 2.12 -2.14
C ALA A 33 -3.08 1.50 -3.22
N GLU A 34 -3.59 1.35 -4.45
CA GLU A 34 -2.82 0.87 -5.60
C GLU A 34 -1.62 1.76 -5.92
N GLN A 35 -1.83 3.07 -6.05
CA GLN A 35 -0.76 4.04 -6.31
C GLN A 35 0.31 4.04 -5.20
N SER A 36 -0.12 3.95 -3.94
CA SER A 36 0.79 3.90 -2.80
C SER A 36 1.67 2.64 -2.84
N ILE A 37 1.09 1.50 -3.20
CA ILE A 37 1.83 0.24 -3.32
C ILE A 37 2.83 0.29 -4.48
N GLU A 38 2.46 0.92 -5.60
CA GLU A 38 3.38 1.17 -6.72
C GLU A 38 4.58 2.02 -6.28
N LEU A 39 4.34 3.12 -5.56
CA LEU A 39 5.40 3.99 -5.04
C LEU A 39 6.31 3.28 -4.04
N ILE A 40 5.73 2.45 -3.15
CA ILE A 40 6.49 1.61 -2.21
C ILE A 40 7.36 0.62 -2.99
N ASN A 41 6.82 -0.05 -3.99
CA ASN A 41 7.56 -0.99 -4.82
C ASN A 41 8.71 -0.31 -5.57
N LEU A 42 8.48 0.88 -6.12
CA LEU A 42 9.53 1.67 -6.75
C LEU A 42 10.66 1.98 -5.74
N ALA A 43 10.31 2.39 -4.52
CA ALA A 43 11.30 2.67 -3.48
C ALA A 43 12.08 1.42 -3.04
N LEU A 44 11.41 0.28 -2.89
CA LEU A 44 12.02 -1.01 -2.52
C LEU A 44 12.95 -1.55 -3.61
N GLN A 45 12.71 -1.23 -4.88
CA GLN A 45 13.52 -1.67 -6.02
C GLN A 45 14.64 -0.69 -6.39
N ARG A 46 14.61 0.54 -5.86
CA ARG A 46 15.50 1.62 -6.31
C ARG A 46 16.96 1.40 -5.88
N ASP A 47 17.87 1.25 -6.83
CA ASP A 47 19.31 1.28 -6.54
C ASP A 47 19.80 2.65 -6.04
N PRO A 48 20.83 2.71 -5.17
CA PRO A 48 21.53 1.59 -4.51
C PRO A 48 20.94 1.20 -3.13
N TYR A 49 19.81 1.78 -2.75
CA TYR A 49 19.27 1.72 -1.38
C TYR A 49 18.05 0.79 -1.24
N GLY A 50 17.54 0.29 -2.36
CA GLY A 50 16.44 -0.66 -2.42
C GLY A 50 16.84 -2.00 -1.84
N LEU A 51 15.85 -2.73 -1.34
CA LEU A 51 16.02 -4.05 -0.75
C LEU A 51 15.95 -5.18 -1.79
N GLY A 52 15.77 -4.85 -3.08
CA GLY A 52 15.45 -5.84 -4.11
C GLY A 52 14.14 -6.58 -3.81
N ALA A 53 13.22 -5.89 -3.13
CA ALA A 53 11.97 -6.44 -2.62
C ALA A 53 10.76 -5.81 -3.33
N GLN A 54 9.61 -6.46 -3.17
CA GLN A 54 8.32 -5.92 -3.60
C GLN A 54 7.22 -6.39 -2.66
N VAL A 55 6.24 -5.52 -2.45
CA VAL A 55 4.94 -5.84 -1.87
C VAL A 55 4.08 -6.45 -2.97
N VAL A 56 3.53 -7.63 -2.67
CA VAL A 56 2.58 -8.34 -3.53
C VAL A 56 1.28 -8.44 -2.75
N ILE A 57 0.20 -7.97 -3.35
CA ILE A 57 -1.15 -8.13 -2.83
C ILE A 57 -1.65 -9.50 -3.28
N GLU A 58 -2.12 -10.32 -2.33
CA GLU A 58 -2.79 -11.57 -2.67
C GLU A 58 -4.29 -11.29 -2.86
N GLY A 59 -4.73 -11.27 -4.12
CA GLY A 59 -6.12 -10.93 -4.49
C GLY A 59 -6.25 -9.54 -5.09
N ASP A 60 -7.50 -9.12 -5.34
CA ASP A 60 -7.82 -7.79 -5.85
C ASP A 60 -8.03 -6.82 -4.68
N LEU A 61 -7.58 -5.57 -4.84
CA LEU A 61 -8.02 -4.48 -3.97
C LEU A 61 -9.41 -4.06 -4.42
N ASP A 62 -10.40 -4.24 -3.55
CA ASP A 62 -11.76 -3.78 -3.73
C ASP A 62 -12.20 -2.98 -2.49
N GLU A 63 -13.34 -2.30 -2.60
CA GLU A 63 -13.88 -1.48 -1.51
C GLU A 63 -14.16 -2.30 -0.24
N ASP A 64 -14.39 -3.61 -0.36
CA ASP A 64 -14.63 -4.52 0.76
C ASP A 64 -13.36 -4.84 1.55
N ASN A 65 -12.18 -4.77 0.91
CA ASN A 65 -10.88 -5.07 1.52
C ASN A 65 -10.11 -3.80 1.97
N VAL A 66 -10.67 -2.61 1.75
CA VAL A 66 -10.08 -1.33 2.17
C VAL A 66 -10.83 -0.77 3.38
N GLU A 67 -10.22 -0.87 4.56
CA GLU A 67 -10.74 -0.24 5.77
C GLU A 67 -10.29 1.23 5.85
N ILE A 68 -11.24 2.15 5.74
CA ILE A 68 -10.99 3.58 5.89
C ILE A 68 -11.29 3.94 7.34
N ASN A 69 -10.24 4.13 8.11
CA ASN A 69 -10.35 4.72 9.44
C ASN A 69 -10.39 6.24 9.29
N ASP A 70 -11.60 6.77 9.12
CA ASP A 70 -11.85 8.21 9.26
C ASP A 70 -11.67 8.57 10.75
N LEU A 71 -10.47 9.04 11.10
CA LEU A 71 -10.18 9.56 12.42
C LEU A 71 -10.77 10.98 12.53
N GLY A 72 -12.12 11.02 12.57
CA GLY A 72 -12.96 12.10 13.04
C GLY A 72 -12.39 13.51 12.92
N LEU A 73 -12.73 14.19 11.83
CA LEU A 73 -13.10 15.59 11.98
C LEU A 73 -14.56 15.57 12.44
N ASP A 74 -14.76 15.69 13.75
CA ASP A 74 -16.05 16.04 14.31
C ASP A 74 -16.57 17.24 13.50
N GLU A 75 -17.75 17.10 12.88
CA GLU A 75 -18.50 18.25 12.39
C GLU A 75 -18.80 19.10 13.62
N ASP A 76 -17.97 20.12 13.86
CA ASP A 76 -18.26 21.17 14.81
C ASP A 76 -19.53 21.87 14.29
N ASP A 77 -20.68 21.43 14.80
CA ASP A 77 -21.96 22.12 14.75
C ASP A 77 -21.77 23.60 15.16
N THR A 78 -21.61 24.52 14.19
CA THR A 78 -21.85 25.97 14.38
C THR A 78 -22.30 26.69 13.11
#